data_AF-A0A537PXB8-F1
#
_entry.id   AF-A0A537PXB8-F1
#
_cell.length_a   1.000
_cell.length_b   1.000
_cell.length_c   1.000
_cell.angle_alpha   90.00
_cell.angle_beta   90.00
_cell.angle_gamma   90.00
#
_symmetry.space_group_name_H-M   'P 1'
#
loop_
_entity.id
_entity.type
_entity.pdbx_description
1 polymer ?
#
loop_
_entity_poly.entity_id
_entity_poly.type
_entity_poly.pdbx_seq_one_letter_code
_entity_poly.pdbx_strand_id
1 'polypeptide(L)'
;MRGTVVGLVLLAATALSACGIADSRSPVPEFMRAKESEPPPSDPPPNVKQMLREKLDSVFTAASNPAEVEVSPPRRDLHGQDWTACVRALQLTSANGRPLGAQTYRITISGGVIIDRRRVDADDACASESYEPI
;
A
#
# COMPACT_ATOMS: atom_id res chain seq x y z
N MET A 1 31.28 -29.83 66.61
CA MET A 1 29.95 -29.47 66.06
C MET A 1 30.15 -28.14 65.33
N ARG A 2 30.49 -28.18 64.04
CA ARG A 2 29.61 -27.82 62.91
C ARG A 2 28.87 -26.50 63.12
N GLY A 3 29.25 -25.49 62.33
CA GLY A 3 28.35 -24.39 61.97
C GLY A 3 29.06 -23.06 61.77
N THR A 4 29.41 -22.74 60.52
CA THR A 4 29.50 -21.34 60.09
C THR A 4 29.05 -21.22 58.65
N VAL A 5 28.33 -20.13 58.42
CA VAL A 5 27.25 -19.91 57.46
C VAL A 5 27.72 -18.85 56.45
N VAL A 6 27.41 -19.09 55.18
CA VAL A 6 27.12 -18.12 54.09
C VAL A 6 28.26 -17.28 53.49
N GLY A 7 28.25 -17.22 52.16
CA GLY A 7 28.88 -16.15 51.38
C GLY A 7 28.82 -16.39 49.87
N LEU A 8 27.63 -16.26 49.28
CA LEU A 8 27.37 -16.36 47.84
C LEU A 8 27.60 -14.98 47.20
N VAL A 9 28.50 -14.87 46.22
CA VAL A 9 28.59 -13.67 45.35
C VAL A 9 28.79 -14.11 43.90
N LEU A 10 27.68 -14.24 43.18
CA LEU A 10 27.65 -14.25 41.71
C LEU A 10 27.47 -12.81 41.25
N LEU A 11 28.56 -12.20 40.75
CA LEU A 11 28.51 -10.96 39.98
C LEU A 11 28.28 -11.34 38.51
N ALA A 12 27.02 -11.38 38.08
CA ALA A 12 26.66 -11.45 36.66
C ALA A 12 26.32 -10.04 36.16
N ALA A 13 27.04 -9.63 35.13
CA ALA A 13 27.09 -8.29 34.57
C ALA A 13 25.74 -7.76 34.06
N THR A 14 25.53 -6.47 34.29
CA THR A 14 24.47 -5.66 33.69
C THR A 14 24.79 -5.35 32.22
N ALA A 15 24.04 -5.97 31.29
CA ALA A 15 23.80 -5.54 29.91
C ALA A 15 22.72 -6.51 29.36
N LEU A 16 21.63 -6.19 28.68
CA LEU A 16 21.30 -5.12 27.73
C LEU A 16 19.77 -4.97 27.65
N SER A 17 19.38 -3.93 26.90
CA SER A 17 18.21 -3.83 26.01
C SER A 17 16.84 -3.46 26.61
N ALA A 18 16.38 -2.31 26.12
CA ALA A 18 15.02 -1.81 26.22
C ALA A 18 13.99 -2.87 25.82
N CYS A 19 13.05 -3.15 26.70
CA CYS A 19 11.79 -3.81 26.32
C CYS A 19 10.70 -2.73 26.24
N GLY A 20 10.74 -1.98 25.14
CA GLY A 20 9.60 -1.18 24.69
C GLY A 20 8.56 -2.08 24.03
N ILE A 21 7.95 -2.99 24.80
CA ILE A 21 6.70 -3.66 24.43
C ILE A 21 5.79 -3.50 25.64
N ALA A 22 5.02 -2.42 25.64
CA ALA A 22 3.91 -2.26 26.56
C ALA A 22 2.89 -3.36 26.22
N ASP A 23 2.97 -4.44 26.98
CA ASP A 23 2.13 -5.62 26.95
C ASP A 23 0.64 -5.24 27.10
N SER A 24 -0.13 -5.39 26.01
CA SER A 24 -1.60 -5.15 25.98
C SER A 24 -2.40 -6.05 26.93
N ARG A 25 -1.74 -6.97 27.65
CA ARG A 25 -2.33 -7.90 28.63
C ARG A 25 -1.99 -7.53 30.07
N SER A 26 -1.38 -6.36 30.32
CA SER A 26 -1.13 -5.89 31.68
C SER A 26 -2.45 -5.79 32.46
N PRO A 27 -2.53 -6.37 33.68
CA PRO A 27 -3.73 -6.36 34.52
C PRO A 27 -3.93 -5.01 35.21
N VAL A 28 -3.67 -3.91 34.49
CA VAL A 28 -3.90 -2.56 34.99
C VAL A 28 -5.35 -2.15 34.71
N PRO A 29 -6.02 -1.50 35.68
CA PRO A 29 -7.34 -0.92 35.49
C PRO A 29 -7.42 -0.03 34.24
N GLU A 30 -8.57 -0.03 33.57
CA GLU A 30 -8.80 0.66 32.29
C GLU A 30 -8.44 2.15 32.32
N PHE A 31 -8.55 2.81 33.47
CA PHE A 31 -8.20 4.24 33.64
C PHE A 31 -6.69 4.54 33.67
N MET A 32 -5.83 3.51 33.83
CA MET A 32 -4.37 3.62 33.73
C MET A 32 -3.84 3.11 32.38
N ARG A 33 -4.70 2.54 31.53
CA ARG A 33 -4.32 2.17 30.17
C ARG A 33 -4.04 3.45 29.41
N ALA A 34 -2.83 3.58 28.87
CA ALA A 34 -2.52 4.65 27.94
C ALA A 34 -3.57 4.61 26.82
N LYS A 35 -4.26 5.74 26.59
CA LYS A 35 -5.23 5.86 25.50
C LYS A 35 -4.52 5.43 24.22
N GLU A 36 -5.05 4.40 23.57
CA GLU A 36 -4.54 3.91 22.30
C GLU A 36 -4.41 5.13 21.38
N SER A 37 -3.17 5.44 20.96
CA SER A 37 -2.93 6.60 20.11
C SER A 37 -3.79 6.45 18.86
N GLU A 38 -4.64 7.44 18.62
CA GLU A 38 -5.53 7.43 17.46
C GLU A 38 -4.65 7.25 16.20
N PRO A 39 -4.95 6.27 15.33
CA PRO A 39 -4.15 6.05 14.14
C PRO A 39 -4.12 7.33 13.31
N PRO A 40 -2.98 7.66 12.66
CA PRO A 40 -2.86 8.88 11.88
C PRO A 40 -3.98 8.96 10.83
N PRO A 41 -4.47 10.18 10.54
CA PRO A 41 -5.55 10.37 9.58
C PRO A 41 -5.15 9.78 8.23
N SER A 42 -6.05 9.00 7.64
CA SER A 42 -5.79 8.34 6.37
C SER A 42 -5.70 9.36 5.23
N ASP A 43 -4.76 9.17 4.30
CA ASP A 43 -4.56 10.08 3.17
C ASP A 43 -5.84 10.23 2.33
N PRO A 44 -6.12 11.40 1.74
CA PRO A 44 -7.26 11.54 0.83
C PRO A 44 -7.11 10.65 -0.41
N PRO A 45 -8.22 10.28 -1.07
CA PRO A 45 -8.18 9.55 -2.33
C PRO A 45 -7.48 10.37 -3.43
N PRO A 46 -6.60 9.77 -4.24
CA PRO A 46 -5.87 10.46 -5.30
C PRO A 46 -6.79 10.83 -6.47
N ASN A 47 -6.55 11.97 -7.11
CA ASN A 47 -7.24 12.33 -8.34
C ASN A 47 -6.60 11.62 -9.54
N VAL A 48 -6.98 10.36 -9.75
CA VAL A 48 -6.39 9.50 -10.79
C VAL A 48 -6.58 10.07 -12.20
N LYS A 49 -7.74 10.67 -12.49
CA LYS A 49 -8.00 11.29 -13.80
C LYS A 49 -6.99 12.38 -14.13
N GLN A 50 -6.72 13.26 -13.17
CA GLN A 50 -5.71 14.30 -13.35
C GLN A 50 -4.30 13.70 -13.53
N MET A 51 -3.93 12.72 -12.72
CA MET A 51 -2.63 12.05 -12.82
C MET A 51 -2.41 11.41 -14.20
N LEU A 52 -3.44 10.77 -14.76
CA LEU A 52 -3.37 10.14 -16.09
C LEU A 52 -3.29 11.18 -17.22
N ARG A 53 -3.95 12.33 -17.09
CA ARG A 53 -3.82 13.42 -18.07
C ARG A 53 -2.41 14.02 -18.08
N GLU A 54 -1.79 14.10 -16.92
CA GLU A 54 -0.43 14.66 -16.77
C GLU A 54 0.66 13.63 -17.15
N LYS A 55 0.45 12.35 -16.83
CA LYS A 55 1.48 11.29 -16.94
C LYS A 55 0.92 9.97 -17.45
N LEU A 56 0.34 9.98 -18.65
CA LEU A 56 -0.22 8.78 -19.26
C LEU A 56 0.84 7.70 -19.56
N ASP A 57 2.08 8.13 -19.81
CA ASP A 57 3.27 7.29 -20.03
C ASP A 57 3.67 6.46 -18.79
N SER A 58 3.22 6.89 -17.59
CA SER A 58 3.42 6.12 -16.37
C SER A 58 2.57 4.85 -16.35
N VAL A 59 1.51 4.77 -17.17
CA VAL A 59 0.65 3.57 -17.29
C VAL A 59 0.88 2.84 -18.60
N PHE A 60 0.85 3.54 -19.72
CA PHE A 60 1.07 2.96 -21.04
C PHE A 60 2.52 3.18 -21.46
N THR A 61 3.15 2.19 -22.11
CA THR A 61 4.55 2.35 -22.52
C THR A 61 4.67 3.47 -23.56
N ALA A 62 5.81 4.18 -23.57
CA ALA A 62 6.07 5.23 -24.56
C ALA A 62 6.01 4.74 -26.02
N ALA A 63 6.14 3.42 -26.23
CA ALA A 63 5.98 2.78 -27.53
C ALA A 63 4.53 2.39 -27.85
N SER A 64 3.55 3.00 -27.18
CA SER A 64 2.13 2.79 -27.41
C SER A 64 1.35 4.11 -27.41
N ASN A 65 0.31 4.17 -28.23
CA ASN A 65 -0.61 5.28 -28.36
C ASN A 65 -1.99 4.81 -27.86
N PRO A 66 -2.32 5.03 -26.57
CA PRO A 66 -3.62 4.70 -26.01
C PRO A 66 -4.67 5.73 -26.43
N ALA A 67 -5.83 5.26 -26.85
CA ALA A 67 -7.02 6.05 -27.15
C ALA A 67 -8.23 5.49 -26.40
N GLU A 68 -9.21 6.37 -26.15
CA GLU A 68 -10.40 6.04 -25.35
C GLU A 68 -10.02 5.45 -24.00
N VAL A 69 -9.25 6.24 -23.24
CA VAL A 69 -8.78 5.85 -21.92
C VAL A 69 -9.86 6.12 -20.89
N GLU A 70 -10.14 5.09 -20.09
CA GLU A 70 -11.10 5.14 -19.00
C GLU A 70 -10.45 4.62 -17.72
N VAL A 71 -10.95 5.12 -16.59
CA VAL A 71 -10.38 4.84 -15.27
C VAL A 71 -11.48 4.52 -14.27
N SER A 72 -11.20 3.59 -13.36
CA SER A 72 -12.06 3.29 -12.23
C SER A 72 -11.82 4.26 -11.06
N PRO A 73 -12.79 4.39 -10.13
CA PRO A 73 -12.55 5.10 -8.88
C PRO A 73 -11.35 4.50 -8.11
N PRO A 74 -10.52 5.33 -7.46
CA PRO A 74 -9.42 4.83 -6.63
C PRO A 74 -9.95 4.09 -5.41
N ARG A 75 -9.31 2.97 -5.09
CA ARG A 75 -9.65 2.08 -3.98
C ARG A 75 -8.44 1.90 -3.07
N ARG A 76 -8.66 1.77 -1.77
CA ARG A 76 -7.56 1.40 -0.85
C ARG A 76 -7.05 0.01 -1.21
N ASP A 77 -5.73 -0.13 -1.25
CA ASP A 77 -5.14 -1.47 -1.25
C ASP A 77 -5.47 -2.18 0.06
N LEU A 78 -5.75 -3.48 0.00
CA LEU A 78 -6.15 -4.26 1.18
C LEU A 78 -4.94 -4.60 2.08
N HIS A 79 -3.72 -4.49 1.57
CA HIS A 79 -2.50 -4.90 2.24
C HIS A 79 -1.63 -3.72 2.69
N GLY A 80 -2.07 -2.47 2.47
CA GLY A 80 -1.28 -1.29 2.79
C GLY A 80 -2.05 0.02 2.78
N GLN A 81 -1.29 1.12 2.83
CA GLN A 81 -1.83 2.48 2.79
C GLN A 81 -1.96 3.03 1.36
N ASP A 82 -1.48 2.26 0.39
CA ASP A 82 -1.50 2.64 -1.01
C ASP A 82 -2.91 2.61 -1.58
N TRP A 83 -3.06 3.30 -2.71
CA TRP A 83 -4.27 3.32 -3.49
C TRP A 83 -4.08 2.48 -4.75
N THR A 84 -5.14 1.85 -5.21
CA THR A 84 -5.17 1.11 -6.47
C THR A 84 -6.27 1.67 -7.36
N ALA A 85 -6.05 1.63 -8.67
CA ALA A 85 -7.07 1.97 -9.66
C ALA A 85 -6.87 1.13 -10.92
N CYS A 86 -7.94 0.94 -11.68
CA CYS A 86 -7.92 0.23 -12.93
C CYS A 86 -8.00 1.25 -14.07
N VAL A 87 -7.10 1.13 -15.04
CA VAL A 87 -7.03 1.99 -16.22
C VAL A 87 -7.17 1.11 -17.44
N ARG A 88 -8.16 1.38 -18.29
CA ARG A 88 -8.32 0.66 -19.55
C ARG A 88 -8.20 1.60 -20.73
N ALA A 89 -7.52 1.16 -21.77
CA ALA A 89 -7.59 1.78 -23.08
C ALA A 89 -8.38 0.84 -23.99
N LEU A 90 -9.49 1.32 -24.56
CA LEU A 90 -10.29 0.53 -25.49
C LEU A 90 -9.57 0.32 -26.82
N GLN A 91 -8.74 1.29 -27.21
CA GLN A 91 -7.90 1.22 -28.39
C GLN A 91 -6.45 1.49 -28.01
N LEU A 92 -5.60 0.48 -28.07
CA LEU A 92 -4.16 0.66 -27.94
C LEU A 92 -3.48 0.38 -29.29
N THR A 93 -2.65 1.31 -29.75
CA THR A 93 -1.84 1.12 -30.96
C THR A 93 -0.37 1.14 -30.58
N SER A 94 0.47 0.27 -31.15
CA SER A 94 1.93 0.36 -30.98
C SER A 94 2.48 1.59 -31.71
N ALA A 95 3.68 2.04 -31.35
CA ALA A 95 4.42 3.11 -32.05
C ALA A 95 4.54 2.88 -33.57
N ASN A 96 4.50 1.62 -34.00
CA ASN A 96 4.56 1.25 -35.43
C ASN A 96 3.18 1.22 -36.12
N GLY A 97 2.13 1.73 -35.47
CA GLY A 97 0.77 1.76 -36.02
C GLY A 97 0.00 0.43 -35.95
N ARG A 98 0.55 -0.61 -35.30
CA ARG A 98 -0.12 -1.91 -35.16
C ARG A 98 -1.17 -1.87 -34.04
N PRO A 99 -2.42 -2.27 -34.27
CA PRO A 99 -3.42 -2.34 -33.21
C PRO A 99 -3.08 -3.48 -32.24
N LEU A 100 -3.01 -3.13 -30.95
CA LEU A 100 -2.78 -4.05 -29.83
C LEU A 100 -4.08 -4.44 -29.11
N GLY A 101 -5.21 -3.87 -29.54
CA GLY A 101 -6.53 -4.08 -28.96
C GLY A 101 -6.73 -3.37 -27.63
N ALA A 102 -7.84 -3.69 -26.96
CA ALA A 102 -8.13 -3.16 -25.63
C ALA A 102 -7.15 -3.74 -24.60
N GLN A 103 -6.67 -2.89 -23.69
CA GLN A 103 -5.75 -3.29 -22.62
C GLN A 103 -6.11 -2.63 -21.31
N THR A 104 -6.15 -3.44 -20.25
CA THR A 104 -6.44 -2.99 -18.89
C THR A 104 -5.22 -3.17 -18.00
N TYR A 105 -4.94 -2.15 -17.22
CA TYR A 105 -3.83 -2.08 -16.27
C TYR A 105 -4.36 -1.74 -14.88
N ARG A 106 -3.81 -2.38 -13.87
CA ARG A 106 -3.98 -2.01 -12.48
C ARG A 106 -2.77 -1.20 -12.05
N ILE A 107 -3.01 -0.02 -11.54
CA ILE A 107 -1.96 0.88 -11.04
C ILE A 107 -2.01 0.92 -9.52
N THR A 108 -0.83 1.03 -8.92
CA THR A 108 -0.66 1.28 -7.48
C THR A 108 -0.11 2.68 -7.30
N ILE A 109 -0.73 3.45 -6.42
CA ILE A 109 -0.46 4.86 -6.17
C ILE A 109 -0.06 5.02 -4.71
N SER A 110 1.11 5.60 -4.49
CA SER A 110 1.62 5.93 -3.17
C SER A 110 2.10 7.37 -3.15
N GLY A 111 1.72 8.14 -2.13
CA GLY A 111 2.10 9.56 -2.03
C GLY A 111 1.73 10.42 -3.24
N GLY A 112 0.65 10.07 -3.95
CA GLY A 112 0.22 10.78 -5.16
C GLY A 112 1.02 10.45 -6.43
N VAL A 113 1.84 9.40 -6.42
CA VAL A 113 2.63 8.96 -7.58
C VAL A 113 2.29 7.50 -7.91
N ILE A 114 2.22 7.17 -9.20
CA ILE A 114 2.08 5.78 -9.66
C ILE A 114 3.42 5.07 -9.43
N ILE A 115 3.44 4.13 -8.48
CA ILE A 115 4.66 3.40 -8.08
C ILE A 115 4.77 2.03 -8.76
N ASP A 116 3.63 1.46 -9.17
CA ASP A 116 3.58 0.18 -9.87
C ASP A 116 2.46 0.17 -10.91
N ARG A 117 2.67 -0.60 -11.98
CA ARG A 117 1.66 -0.91 -12.98
C ARG A 117 1.74 -2.37 -13.37
N ARG A 118 0.59 -3.02 -13.43
CA ARG A 118 0.48 -4.42 -13.83
C ARG A 118 -0.63 -4.59 -14.85
N ARG A 119 -0.39 -5.40 -15.88
CA ARG A 119 -1.47 -5.81 -16.78
C ARG A 119 -2.46 -6.70 -16.03
N VAL A 120 -3.74 -6.44 -16.26
CA VAL A 120 -4.85 -7.14 -15.63
C VAL A 120 -5.11 -8.44 -16.36
N ASP A 121 -5.31 -9.52 -15.61
CA ASP A 121 -5.73 -10.83 -16.12
C ASP A 121 -7.25 -10.98 -16.03
N ALA A 122 -7.81 -12.05 -16.60
CA ALA A 122 -9.26 -12.24 -16.68
C ALA A 122 -9.95 -12.33 -15.30
N ASP A 123 -9.25 -12.82 -14.28
CA ASP A 123 -9.76 -13.01 -12.91
C ASP A 123 -9.51 -11.81 -11.97
N ASP A 124 -8.94 -10.72 -12.45
CA ASP A 124 -8.65 -9.55 -11.61
C ASP A 124 -9.92 -8.68 -11.42
N ALA A 125 -10.06 -8.08 -10.23
CA ALA A 125 -11.23 -7.29 -9.86
C ALA A 125 -11.52 -6.12 -10.82
N CYS A 126 -10.51 -5.65 -11.56
CA CYS A 126 -10.69 -4.64 -12.60
C CYS A 126 -11.72 -5.03 -13.68
N ALA A 127 -12.02 -6.31 -13.89
CA ALA A 127 -13.03 -6.73 -14.87
C ALA A 127 -14.46 -6.28 -14.52
N SER A 128 -14.78 -6.12 -13.23
CA SER A 128 -16.12 -5.77 -12.74
C SER A 128 -16.25 -4.33 -12.23
N GLU A 129 -15.18 -3.53 -12.33
CA GLU A 129 -15.20 -2.12 -11.90
C GLU A 129 -16.05 -1.25 -12.84
N SER A 130 -16.54 -0.13 -12.31
CA SER A 130 -17.09 0.95 -13.12
C SER A 130 -15.96 1.81 -13.68
N TYR A 131 -16.13 2.28 -14.91
CA TYR A 131 -15.13 3.05 -15.64
C TYR A 131 -15.71 4.39 -16.10
N GLU A 132 -14.90 5.43 -16.01
CA GLU A 132 -15.22 6.76 -16.51
C GLU A 132 -14.10 7.28 -17.40
N PRO A 133 -14.41 8.01 -18.48
CA PRO A 133 -13.40 8.61 -19.33
C PRO A 133 -12.54 9.62 -18.57
N ILE A 134 -11.25 9.65 -18.91
CA ILE A 134 -10.31 10.70 -18.45
C ILE A 134 -10.40 11.95 -19.31
#